data_AF-A0A851QEZ5-F1
#
_entry.id   AF-A0A851QEZ5-F1
#
_cell.length_a   1.000
_cell.length_b   1.000
_cell.length_c   1.000
_cell.angle_alpha   90.00
_cell.angle_beta   90.00
_cell.angle_gamma   90.00
#
_symmetry.space_group_name_H-M   'P 1'
#
loop_
_entity.id
_entity.type
_entity.pdbx_description
1 polymer ?
#
loop_
_entity_poly.entity_id
_entity_poly.type
_entity_poly.pdbx_seq_one_letter_code
_entity_poly.pdbx_strand_id
1 'polypeptide(L)' 'LARRVFTNSRERWRQQNVNGAFSELRKLIPTHPPDKKLSKNEILRLAVKYINFLVTLLND' A
#
# COMPACT_ATOMS: atom_id res chain seq x y z
N LEU A 1 -13.60 -31.17 2.56
CA LEU A 1 -13.67 -30.10 1.54
C LEU A 1 -14.12 -28.76 2.13
N ALA A 2 -15.23 -28.69 2.88
CA ALA A 2 -15.78 -27.47 3.48
C ALA A 2 -14.77 -26.65 4.32
N ARG A 3 -13.98 -27.28 5.19
CA ARG A 3 -12.95 -26.59 6.01
C ARG A 3 -11.88 -25.89 5.17
N ARG A 4 -11.44 -26.51 4.06
CA ARG A 4 -10.44 -25.92 3.15
C ARG A 4 -11.01 -24.70 2.44
N VAL A 5 -12.25 -24.80 1.96
CA VAL A 5 -12.96 -23.69 1.31
C VAL A 5 -13.12 -22.51 2.27
N PHE A 6 -13.57 -22.76 3.51
CA PHE A 6 -13.73 -21.72 4.52
C PHE A 6 -12.41 -21.00 4.85
N THR A 7 -11.33 -21.77 5.10
CA THR A 7 -10.01 -21.19 5.37
C THR A 7 -9.49 -20.35 4.20
N ASN A 8 -9.67 -20.83 2.96
CA ASN A 8 -9.25 -20.10 1.77
C ASN A 8 -10.03 -18.78 1.59
N SER A 9 -11.35 -18.80 1.83
CA SER A 9 -12.18 -17.59 1.78
C SER A 9 -11.74 -16.57 2.83
N ARG A 10 -11.42 -17.02 4.04
CA ARG A 10 -10.93 -16.15 5.11
C ARG A 10 -9.57 -15.53 4.78
N GLU A 11 -8.62 -16.31 4.28
CA GLU A 11 -7.31 -15.76 3.89
C GLU A 11 -7.42 -14.80 2.71
N ARG A 12 -8.30 -15.08 1.74
CA ARG A 12 -8.60 -14.15 0.64
C ARG A 12 -9.13 -12.82 1.17
N TRP A 13 -10.08 -12.85 2.10
CA TRP A 13 -10.62 -11.63 2.72
C TRP A 13 -9.54 -10.85 3.48
N ARG A 14 -8.66 -11.54 4.21
CA ARG A 14 -7.52 -10.91 4.88
C ARG A 14 -6.58 -10.21 3.89
N GLN A 15 -6.27 -10.85 2.76
CA GLN A 15 -5.44 -10.27 1.71
C GLN A 15 -6.13 -9.10 0.98
N GLN A 16 -7.45 -9.13 0.81
CA GLN A 16 -8.21 -8.00 0.27
C GLN A 16 -8.11 -6.78 1.17
N ASN A 17 -8.19 -6.93 2.50
CA ASN A 17 -7.98 -5.83 3.44
C ASN A 17 -6.56 -5.23 3.32
N VAL A 18 -5.53 -6.08 3.21
CA VAL A 18 -4.16 -5.61 2.98
C VAL A 18 -4.04 -4.86 1.66
N ASN A 19 -4.62 -5.37 0.57
CA ASN A 19 -4.61 -4.70 -0.72
C ASN A 19 -5.35 -3.35 -0.67
N GLY A 20 -6.45 -3.26 0.07
CA GLY A 20 -7.16 -2.00 0.32
C GLY A 20 -6.26 -0.97 1.02
N ALA A 21 -5.52 -1.37 2.05
CA ALA A 21 -4.56 -0.50 2.72
C ALA A 21 -3.42 -0.03 1.79
N PHE A 22 -2.93 -0.91 0.90
CA PHE A 22 -1.97 -0.53 -0.15
C PHE A 22 -2.55 0.52 -1.12
N SER A 23 -3.83 0.39 -1.49
CA SER A 23 -4.51 1.37 -2.34
C SER A 23 -4.66 2.72 -1.65
N GLU A 24 -5.02 2.76 -0.37
CA GLU A 24 -5.09 4.02 0.39
C GLU A 24 -3.72 4.67 0.54
N LEU A 25 -2.68 3.89 0.88
CA LEU A 25 -1.31 4.41 0.96
C LEU A 25 -0.84 4.96 -0.39
N ARG A 26 -1.16 4.28 -1.51
CA ARG A 26 -0.80 4.73 -2.86
C ARG A 26 -1.36 6.12 -3.19
N LYS A 27 -2.58 6.45 -2.73
CA LYS A 27 -3.21 7.77 -3.00
C LYS A 27 -2.42 8.92 -2.36
N LEU A 28 -1.71 8.67 -1.27
CA LEU A 28 -0.93 9.66 -0.54
C LEU A 28 0.48 9.88 -1.10
N ILE A 29 0.95 8.99 -1.98
CA ILE A 29 2.30 9.06 -2.54
C ILE A 29 2.28 9.92 -3.80
N PRO A 30 3.07 11.02 -3.85
CA PRO A 30 3.16 11.86 -5.03
C PRO A 30 3.91 11.15 -6.16
N THR A 31 3.32 11.12 -7.36
CA THR A 31 3.92 10.56 -8.58
C THR A 31 3.61 11.40 -9.81
N HIS A 32 4.46 11.28 -10.84
CA HIS A 32 4.19 11.79 -12.18
C HIS A 32 4.22 10.61 -13.19
N PRO A 33 3.15 10.36 -13.96
CA PRO A 33 1.82 10.96 -13.81
C PRO A 33 1.14 10.53 -12.48
N PRO A 34 0.08 11.21 -12.01
CA PRO A 34 -0.59 10.90 -10.74
C PRO A 34 -1.15 9.47 -10.65
N ASP A 35 -1.52 8.89 -11.79
CA ASP A 35 -2.09 7.55 -11.95
C ASP A 35 -1.04 6.46 -12.25
N LYS A 36 0.26 6.79 -12.16
CA LYS A 36 1.35 5.82 -12.36
C LYS A 36 1.10 4.54 -11.55
N LYS A 37 1.02 3.39 -12.21
CA LYS A 37 0.93 2.10 -11.52
C LYS A 37 2.23 1.83 -10.78
N LEU A 38 2.13 1.52 -9.48
CA LEU A 38 3.26 1.16 -8.63
C LEU A 38 3.08 -0.27 -8.12
N SER A 39 4.19 -1.00 -8.04
CA SER A 39 4.24 -2.27 -7.31
C SER A 39 4.12 -2.05 -5.79
N LYS A 40 3.78 -3.11 -5.04
CA LYS A 40 3.74 -3.04 -3.56
C LYS A 40 5.08 -2.61 -2.95
N ASN A 41 6.19 -3.06 -3.53
CA ASN A 41 7.52 -2.69 -3.05
C ASN A 41 7.82 -1.20 -3.28
N GLU A 42 7.48 -0.68 -4.47
CA GLU A 42 7.64 0.74 -4.78
C GLU A 42 6.77 1.61 -3.86
N ILE A 43 5.53 1.22 -3.58
CA ILE A 43 4.64 1.93 -2.64
C ILE A 43 5.32 2.06 -1.27
N LEU A 44 5.86 0.97 -0.72
CA LEU A 44 6.52 1.01 0.59
C LEU A 44 7.77 1.90 0.59
N ARG A 45 8.63 1.75 -0.43
CA ARG A 45 9.86 2.54 -0.54
C ARG A 45 9.58 4.03 -0.70
N LEU A 46 8.60 4.38 -1.54
CA LEU A 46 8.22 5.78 -1.78
C LEU A 46 7.51 6.39 -0.58
N ALA A 47 6.70 5.63 0.16
CA ALA A 47 6.09 6.10 1.40
C ALA A 47 7.16 6.53 2.43
N VAL A 48 8.16 5.68 2.67
CA VAL A 48 9.27 6.01 3.58
C VAL A 48 10.04 7.25 3.08
N LYS A 49 10.36 7.30 1.78
CA LYS A 49 11.03 8.46 1.18
C LYS A 49 10.22 9.75 1.36
N TYR A 50 8.91 9.67 1.19
CA TYR A 50 8.05 10.84 1.28
C TYR A 50 7.88 11.33 2.72
N ILE A 51 7.74 10.42 3.69
CA ILE A 51 7.76 10.78 5.11
C ILE A 51 9.07 11.49 5.46
N ASN A 52 10.22 10.95 5.06
CA ASN A 52 11.52 11.58 5.31
C ASN A 52 11.63 12.97 4.66
N PHE A 53 11.15 13.11 3.42
CA PHE A 53 11.11 14.40 2.73
C PHE A 53 10.30 15.44 3.51
N LEU A 54 9.11 15.08 3.98
CA LEU A 54 8.26 15.96 4.78
C LEU A 54 8.91 16.33 6.12
N VAL A 55 9.58 15.37 6.77
CA VAL A 55 10.33 15.62 8.01
C VAL A 55 11.48 16.59 7.79
N THR A 56 12.25 16.45 6.70
CA THR A 56 13.31 17.41 6.36
C THR A 56 12.75 18.80 6.11
N LEU A 57 11.67 18.91 5.33
CA LEU A 57 11.02 20.19 5.03
C LEU A 57 10.53 20.95 6.27
N LEU A 58 10.14 20.23 7.33
CA LEU A 58 9.70 20.84 8.59
C LEU A 58 10.85 21.24 9.53
N ASN A 59 12.06 20.71 9.31
CA ASN A 59 13.23 20.98 10.14
C ASN A 59 14.19 22.02 9.50
N ASP A 60 13.94 22.41 8.25
CA ASP A 60 14.58 23.52 7.54
C ASP A 60 13.85 24.85 7.83
#